data_AF-A0A2L2NRQ3-F1
#
_entry.id   AF-A0A2L2NRQ3-F1
#
_cell.length_a   1.000
_cell.length_b   1.000
_cell.length_c   1.000
_cell.angle_alpha   90.00
_cell.angle_beta   90.00
_cell.angle_gamma   90.00
#
_symmetry.space_group_name_H-M   'P 1'
#
loop_
_entity.id
_entity.type
_entity.pdbx_description
1 polymer ?
#
loop_
_entity_poly.entity_id
_entity_poly.type
_entity_poly.pdbx_seq_one_letter_code
_entity_poly.pdbx_strand_id
1 'polypeptide(L)'
;MTRNLDLSTESNWQLMYSVSIPATVIGTVGGKTYYAKITPIRPGIILDKAVLGIAINTTIPTGKRWSYAGSLSRFTDSSLGEIDIDKRKPLFLGRFNLAISDNLSNNYQLEIQVPKWFISCNLGIYQYEGDSRTIIEQELDVIKSAVISG
;
A
#
# COMPACT_ATOMS: atom_id res chain seq x y z
N MET A 1 -7.75 -3.51 16.57
CA MET A 1 -7.31 -2.67 17.71
C MET A 1 -7.29 -1.22 17.28
N THR A 2 -7.55 -0.26 18.17
CA THR A 2 -7.44 1.17 17.84
C THR A 2 -6.01 1.66 18.08
N ARG A 3 -5.45 2.39 17.11
CA ARG A 3 -4.09 2.96 17.14
C ARG A 3 -4.17 4.48 17.02
N ASN A 4 -3.33 5.19 17.77
CA ASN A 4 -3.13 6.63 17.60
C ASN A 4 -1.99 6.85 16.61
N LEU A 5 -2.29 7.53 15.50
CA LEU A 5 -1.37 7.79 14.38
C LEU A 5 -1.51 9.26 13.96
N ASP A 6 -0.39 9.95 13.77
CA ASP A 6 -0.37 11.27 13.13
C ASP A 6 -0.09 11.11 11.64
N LEU A 7 -1.16 10.89 10.88
CA LEU A 7 -1.11 10.66 9.43
C LEU A 7 -0.88 11.94 8.62
N SER A 8 -1.08 13.12 9.22
CA SER A 8 -0.96 14.42 8.57
C SER A 8 0.48 14.91 8.43
N THR A 9 1.37 14.45 9.30
CA THR A 9 2.77 14.88 9.31
C THR A 9 3.57 14.10 8.27
N GLU A 10 4.05 14.80 7.24
CA GLU A 10 4.79 14.19 6.12
C GLU A 10 6.09 13.50 6.56
N SER A 11 6.78 14.04 7.58
CA SER A 11 8.01 13.43 8.11
C SER A 11 7.80 12.08 8.78
N ASN A 12 6.55 11.70 9.08
CA ASN A 12 6.21 10.38 9.59
C ASN A 12 6.13 9.32 8.48
N TRP A 13 6.30 9.71 7.21
CA TRP A 13 6.22 8.81 6.06
C TRP A 13 7.57 8.69 5.36
N GLN A 14 8.05 7.46 5.24
CA GLN A 14 9.24 7.12 4.47
C GLN A 14 8.84 6.48 3.14
N LEU A 15 9.34 7.01 2.02
CA LEU A 15 9.17 6.36 0.72
C LEU A 15 10.05 5.10 0.65
N MET A 16 9.41 3.95 0.43
CA MET A 16 10.09 2.64 0.35
C MET A 16 10.29 2.18 -1.08
N TYR A 17 9.34 2.51 -1.97
CA TYR A 17 9.39 2.12 -3.37
C TYR A 17 8.63 3.11 -4.23
N SER A 18 9.16 3.41 -5.42
CA SER A 18 8.49 4.23 -6.42
C SER A 18 8.78 3.69 -7.81
N VAL A 19 7.75 3.62 -8.65
CA VAL A 19 7.88 3.21 -10.05
C VAL A 19 6.90 3.97 -10.94
N SER A 20 7.38 4.31 -12.13
CA SER A 20 6.57 4.86 -13.22
C SER A 20 6.62 3.90 -14.39
N ILE A 21 5.49 3.28 -14.70
CA ILE A 21 5.30 2.37 -15.83
C ILE A 21 4.60 3.17 -16.94
N PRO A 22 5.32 3.56 -18.01
CA PRO A 22 4.74 4.30 -19.12
C PRO A 22 3.85 3.40 -19.99
N ALA A 23 3.05 4.02 -20.86
CA ALA A 23 2.21 3.29 -21.79
C ALA A 23 3.03 2.70 -22.94
N THR A 24 2.92 1.38 -23.13
CA THR A 24 3.58 0.64 -24.21
C THR A 24 2.56 0.27 -25.27
N VAL A 25 2.73 0.75 -26.50
CA VAL A 25 1.86 0.43 -27.63
C VAL A 25 2.28 -0.89 -28.25
N ILE A 26 1.34 -1.83 -28.40
CA ILE A 26 1.57 -3.13 -29.07
C ILE A 26 1.30 -3.00 -30.57
N GLY A 27 0.35 -2.15 -30.96
CA GLY A 27 0.01 -1.93 -32.36
C GLY A 27 -1.26 -1.11 -32.52
N THR A 28 -1.56 -0.76 -33.77
CA THR A 28 -2.79 -0.06 -34.13
C THR A 28 -3.50 -0.87 -35.23
N VAL A 29 -4.75 -1.25 -34.98
CA VAL A 29 -5.57 -2.01 -35.94
C VAL A 29 -6.87 -1.25 -36.15
N GLY A 30 -7.18 -0.90 -37.40
CA GLY A 30 -8.41 -0.17 -37.73
C GLY A 30 -8.54 1.19 -37.01
N GLY A 31 -7.44 1.90 -36.79
CA GLY A 31 -7.43 3.20 -36.10
C GLY A 31 -7.53 3.13 -34.57
N LYS A 32 -7.62 1.93 -33.98
CA LYS A 32 -7.60 1.73 -32.53
C LYS A 32 -6.22 1.30 -32.06
N THR A 33 -5.64 2.05 -31.13
CA THR A 33 -4.36 1.71 -30.48
C THR A 33 -4.58 0.69 -29.37
N TYR A 34 -3.75 -0.35 -29.37
CA TYR A 34 -3.73 -1.39 -28.36
C TYR A 34 -2.49 -1.23 -27.48
N TYR A 35 -2.70 -1.27 -26.17
CA TYR A 35 -1.65 -1.09 -25.17
C TYR A 35 -1.32 -2.40 -24.48
N ALA A 36 -0.06 -2.55 -24.08
CA ALA A 36 0.37 -3.67 -23.25
C ALA A 36 -0.28 -3.59 -21.87
N LYS A 37 -0.65 -4.76 -21.35
CA LYS A 37 -1.19 -4.87 -20.00
C LYS A 37 -0.04 -4.73 -19.00
N ILE A 38 -0.29 -3.97 -17.95
CA ILE A 38 0.62 -3.90 -16.82
C ILE A 38 0.48 -5.20 -16.02
N THR A 39 1.59 -5.92 -15.86
CA THR A 39 1.67 -7.12 -15.02
C THR A 39 1.56 -6.74 -13.53
N PRO A 40 1.21 -7.68 -12.64
CA PRO A 40 1.27 -7.43 -11.20
C PRO A 40 2.64 -6.87 -10.81
N ILE A 41 2.62 -5.80 -10.00
CA ILE A 41 3.81 -5.10 -9.57
C ILE A 41 4.26 -5.73 -8.26
N ARG A 42 5.46 -6.31 -8.26
CA ARG A 42 6.13 -6.85 -7.07
C ARG A 42 7.37 -5.99 -6.80
N PRO A 43 7.32 -5.04 -5.84
CA PRO A 43 8.39 -4.08 -5.56
C PRO A 43 9.76 -4.68 -5.19
N GLY A 44 9.82 -5.96 -4.79
CA GLY A 44 11.06 -6.60 -4.34
C GLY A 44 11.62 -6.06 -3.01
N ILE A 45 10.82 -5.29 -2.27
CA ILE A 45 11.16 -4.77 -0.95
C ILE A 45 10.48 -5.61 0.14
N ILE A 46 11.15 -5.69 1.30
CA ILE A 46 10.60 -6.28 2.52
C ILE A 46 10.18 -5.12 3.43
N LEU A 47 8.97 -5.23 3.99
CA LEU A 47 8.39 -4.26 4.91
C LEU A 47 8.15 -4.92 6.26
N ASP A 48 8.29 -4.14 7.32
CA ASP A 48 8.18 -4.60 8.71
C ASP A 48 7.15 -3.80 9.53
N LYS A 49 6.65 -2.67 9.02
CA LYS A 49 5.63 -1.88 9.71
C LYS A 49 4.23 -2.28 9.32
N ALA A 50 3.32 -2.13 10.28
CA ALA A 50 1.90 -2.41 10.11
C ALA A 50 1.17 -1.37 9.25
N VAL A 51 1.64 -0.12 9.21
CA VAL A 51 0.94 1.00 8.56
C VAL A 51 1.67 1.39 7.29
N LEU A 52 0.97 1.26 6.16
CA LEU A 52 1.46 1.64 4.84
C LEU A 52 0.56 2.67 4.18
N GLY A 53 1.19 3.55 3.42
CA GLY A 53 0.56 4.48 2.50
C GLY A 53 0.85 4.07 1.06
N ILE A 54 -0.17 4.03 0.22
CA ILE A 54 -0.05 3.68 -1.19
C ILE A 54 -0.63 4.80 -2.04
N ALA A 55 0.24 5.49 -2.78
CA ALA A 55 -0.13 6.46 -3.78
C ALA A 55 -0.12 5.78 -5.15
N ILE A 56 -1.26 5.74 -5.84
CA ILE A 56 -1.36 5.13 -7.17
C ILE A 56 -2.13 6.04 -8.11
N ASN A 57 -1.57 6.27 -9.29
CA ASN A 57 -2.14 7.12 -10.32
C ASN A 57 -2.00 6.48 -11.71
N THR A 58 -2.90 6.82 -12.62
CA THR A 58 -2.88 6.39 -14.03
C THR A 58 -3.39 7.52 -14.92
N THR A 59 -3.13 7.43 -16.21
CA THR A 59 -3.76 8.30 -17.21
C THR A 59 -5.23 7.92 -17.38
N ILE A 60 -6.14 8.80 -16.95
CA ILE A 60 -7.58 8.64 -17.17
C ILE A 60 -7.96 9.37 -18.48
N PRO A 61 -8.62 8.70 -19.44
CA PRO A 61 -9.07 9.35 -20.66
C PRO A 61 -10.05 10.51 -20.40
N THR A 62 -9.99 11.54 -21.22
CA THR A 62 -10.91 12.69 -21.15
C THR A 62 -12.37 12.24 -21.16
N GLY A 63 -13.17 12.78 -20.25
CA GLY A 63 -14.58 12.44 -20.11
C GLY A 63 -14.86 11.13 -19.36
N LYS A 64 -13.83 10.43 -18.86
CA LYS A 64 -13.98 9.30 -17.94
C LYS A 64 -13.65 9.70 -16.52
N ARG A 65 -14.28 9.02 -15.55
CA ARG A 65 -13.97 9.12 -14.13
C ARG A 65 -13.77 7.71 -13.59
N TRP A 66 -12.57 7.42 -13.14
CA TRP A 66 -12.22 6.15 -12.52
C TRP A 66 -11.78 6.41 -11.09
N SER A 67 -12.30 5.63 -10.15
CA SER A 67 -11.94 5.69 -8.74
C SER A 67 -11.16 4.46 -8.30
N TYR A 68 -11.40 3.29 -8.89
CA TYR A 68 -10.72 2.05 -8.51
C TYR A 68 -9.34 1.95 -9.17
N ALA A 69 -8.32 1.62 -8.37
CA ALA A 69 -6.93 1.51 -8.78
C ALA A 69 -6.34 0.10 -8.71
N GLY A 70 -7.14 -0.90 -8.32
CA GLY A 70 -6.69 -2.28 -8.21
C GLY A 70 -6.70 -2.79 -6.77
N SER A 71 -5.84 -3.75 -6.46
CA SER A 71 -5.76 -4.35 -5.13
C SER A 71 -4.32 -4.51 -4.66
N LEU A 72 -4.15 -4.43 -3.35
CA LEU A 72 -2.94 -4.72 -2.61
C LEU A 72 -3.08 -6.10 -1.93
N SER A 73 -2.11 -6.97 -2.16
CA SER A 73 -1.92 -8.22 -1.43
C SER A 73 -0.63 -8.14 -0.62
N ARG A 74 -0.59 -8.86 0.51
CA ARG A 74 0.59 -9.00 1.35
C ARG A 74 0.88 -10.47 1.53
N PHE A 75 2.14 -10.83 1.42
CA PHE A 75 2.58 -12.20 1.54
C PHE A 75 3.90 -12.30 2.30
N THR A 76 4.16 -13.47 2.86
CA THR A 76 5.44 -13.82 3.48
C THR A 76 5.94 -15.11 2.89
N ASP A 77 7.25 -15.24 2.77
CA ASP A 77 7.87 -16.51 2.42
C ASP A 77 7.89 -17.43 3.64
N SER A 78 7.55 -18.69 3.41
CA SER A 78 7.69 -19.78 4.38
C SER A 78 8.45 -20.94 3.75
N SER A 79 8.85 -21.93 4.56
CA SER A 79 9.46 -23.17 4.05
C SER A 79 8.55 -23.97 3.10
N LEU A 80 7.25 -23.67 3.07
CA LEU A 80 6.26 -24.29 2.20
C LEU A 80 5.87 -23.41 1.00
N GLY A 81 6.52 -22.25 0.84
CA GLY A 81 6.25 -21.27 -0.22
C GLY A 81 5.61 -19.98 0.28
N GLU A 82 5.10 -19.18 -0.67
CA GLU A 82 4.45 -17.89 -0.44
C GLU A 82 3.09 -18.07 0.26
N ILE A 83 2.92 -17.42 1.41
CA ILE A 83 1.67 -17.43 2.18
C ILE A 83 1.07 -16.02 2.16
N ASP A 84 -0.16 -15.89 1.67
CA ASP A 84 -0.96 -14.68 1.82
C ASP A 84 -1.27 -14.45 3.30
N ILE A 85 -0.84 -13.30 3.85
CA ILE A 85 -1.00 -12.98 5.27
C ILE A 85 -2.24 -12.13 5.57
N ASP A 86 -2.82 -11.49 4.53
CA ASP A 86 -3.95 -10.59 4.66
C ASP A 86 -4.93 -10.76 3.49
N LYS A 87 -6.20 -10.42 3.72
CA LYS A 87 -7.16 -10.26 2.62
C LYS A 87 -6.72 -9.13 1.70
N ARG A 88 -6.91 -9.34 0.40
CA ARG A 88 -6.65 -8.30 -0.62
C ARG A 88 -7.42 -7.03 -0.31
N LYS A 89 -6.72 -5.89 -0.26
CA LYS A 89 -7.30 -4.58 0.03
C LYS A 89 -7.48 -3.79 -1.26
N PRO A 90 -8.65 -3.19 -1.51
CA PRO A 90 -8.85 -2.36 -2.69
C PRO A 90 -8.02 -1.07 -2.59
N LEU A 91 -7.50 -0.63 -3.73
CA LEU A 91 -6.81 0.64 -3.91
C LEU A 91 -7.69 1.57 -4.76
N PHE A 92 -7.55 2.87 -4.52
CA PHE A 92 -8.31 3.92 -5.19
C PHE A 92 -7.41 5.02 -5.73
N LEU A 93 -7.79 5.56 -6.89
CA LEU A 93 -7.11 6.65 -7.58
C LEU A 93 -7.38 7.99 -6.89
N GLY A 94 -6.43 8.93 -7.00
CA GLY A 94 -6.58 10.30 -6.50
C GLY A 94 -6.67 10.39 -4.97
N ARG A 95 -6.21 9.35 -4.26
CA ARG A 95 -6.21 9.28 -2.79
C ARG A 95 -4.91 8.64 -2.31
N PHE A 96 -4.53 8.96 -1.08
CA PHE A 96 -3.51 8.24 -0.35
C PHE A 96 -4.15 7.02 0.32
N ASN A 97 -3.91 5.82 -0.19
CA ASN A 97 -4.56 4.61 0.29
C ASN A 97 -3.85 4.12 1.55
N LEU A 98 -4.58 4.02 2.65
CA LEU A 98 -4.04 3.57 3.92
C LEU A 98 -4.28 2.06 4.10
N ALA A 99 -3.21 1.30 4.32
CA ALA A 99 -3.28 -0.12 4.60
C ALA A 99 -2.69 -0.40 5.99
N ILE A 100 -3.56 -0.65 6.96
CA ILE A 100 -3.18 -0.98 8.35
C ILE A 100 -3.28 -2.49 8.55
N SER A 101 -2.22 -3.11 9.05
CA SER A 101 -2.19 -4.50 9.53
C SER A 101 -2.42 -4.56 11.03
N ASP A 102 -3.12 -5.59 11.50
CA ASP A 102 -3.16 -5.91 12.93
C ASP A 102 -1.92 -6.72 13.37
N ASN A 103 -1.24 -7.41 12.43
CA ASN A 103 -0.06 -8.21 12.72
C ASN A 103 1.22 -7.36 12.67
N LEU A 104 1.92 -7.29 13.81
CA LEU A 104 3.10 -6.45 14.06
C LEU A 104 4.45 -7.18 13.84
N SER A 105 4.47 -8.48 13.56
CA SER A 105 5.67 -9.29 13.83
C SER A 105 6.37 -9.92 12.62
N ASN A 106 5.84 -9.82 11.41
CA ASN A 106 6.39 -10.57 10.28
C ASN A 106 6.83 -9.62 9.17
N ASN A 107 8.08 -9.77 8.74
CA ASN A 107 8.56 -9.26 7.47
C ASN A 107 7.63 -9.75 6.36
N TYR A 108 7.20 -8.84 5.49
CA TYR A 108 6.29 -9.18 4.40
C TYR A 108 6.65 -8.46 3.11
N GLN A 109 6.15 -8.98 2.02
CA GLN A 109 6.27 -8.43 0.68
C GLN A 109 4.89 -8.02 0.16
N LEU A 110 4.91 -7.18 -0.87
CA LEU A 110 3.70 -6.64 -1.48
C LEU A 110 3.55 -7.12 -2.92
N GLU A 111 2.29 -7.36 -3.30
CA GLU A 111 1.89 -7.46 -4.69
C GLU A 111 0.77 -6.47 -4.96
N ILE A 112 0.92 -5.67 -6.01
CA ILE A 112 -0.09 -4.72 -6.44
C ILE A 112 -0.62 -5.15 -7.80
N GLN A 113 -1.91 -5.45 -7.84
CA GLN A 113 -2.60 -5.83 -9.06
C GLN A 113 -3.42 -4.64 -9.56
N VAL A 114 -2.98 -4.02 -10.65
CA VAL A 114 -3.69 -2.91 -11.29
C VAL A 114 -4.77 -3.42 -12.26
N PRO A 115 -5.81 -2.63 -12.55
CA PRO A 115 -6.82 -3.00 -13.52
C PRO A 115 -6.27 -3.15 -14.94
N LYS A 116 -6.85 -4.07 -15.72
CA LYS A 116 -6.42 -4.35 -17.11
C LYS A 116 -6.60 -3.17 -18.07
N TRP A 117 -7.38 -2.15 -17.69
CA TRP A 117 -7.62 -0.94 -18.48
C TRP A 117 -6.62 0.18 -18.18
N PHE A 118 -5.69 -0.01 -17.24
CA PHE A 118 -4.58 0.92 -17.05
C PHE A 118 -3.63 0.81 -18.23
N ILE A 119 -3.34 1.94 -18.86
CA ILE A 119 -2.32 2.04 -19.90
C ILE A 119 -0.99 2.50 -19.33
N SER A 120 -1.00 3.22 -18.20
CA SER A 120 0.17 3.71 -17.47
C SER A 120 -0.06 3.53 -15.97
N CYS A 121 1.00 3.53 -15.17
CA CYS A 121 0.88 3.48 -13.71
C CYS A 121 2.02 4.24 -13.05
N ASN A 122 1.69 5.15 -12.15
CA ASN A 122 2.63 5.74 -11.20
C ASN A 122 2.29 5.22 -9.82
N LEU A 123 3.24 4.58 -9.16
CA LEU A 123 3.06 3.96 -7.85
C LEU A 123 4.13 4.47 -6.90
N GLY A 124 3.71 4.88 -5.71
CA GLY A 124 4.57 5.14 -4.55
C GLY A 124 4.08 4.35 -3.34
N ILE A 125 4.98 3.68 -2.65
CA ILE A 125 4.72 2.94 -1.42
C ILE A 125 5.49 3.61 -0.30
N TYR A 126 4.77 3.97 0.74
CA TYR A 126 5.27 4.67 1.91
C TYR A 126 5.05 3.82 3.15
N GLN A 127 6.05 3.81 4.02
CA GLN A 127 6.01 3.20 5.33
C GLN A 127 5.84 4.30 6.38
N TYR A 128 4.96 4.07 7.35
CA TYR A 128 4.78 4.99 8.47
C TYR A 128 5.84 4.72 9.55
N GLU A 129 6.67 5.72 9.82
CA GLU A 129 7.74 5.73 10.82
C GLU A 129 7.42 6.58 12.05
N GLY A 130 6.28 7.28 12.04
CA GLY A 130 5.83 8.03 13.21
C GLY A 130 5.50 7.11 14.39
N ASP A 131 5.32 7.71 15.57
CA ASP A 131 4.86 6.98 16.74
C ASP A 131 3.51 6.31 16.45
N SER A 132 3.46 5.00 16.69
CA SER A 132 2.25 4.17 16.58
C SER A 132 2.07 3.45 17.90
N ARG A 133 1.13 3.94 18.72
CA ARG A 133 0.77 3.29 19.98
C ARG A 133 -0.65 2.74 19.90
N THR A 134 -0.84 1.53 20.36
CA THR A 134 -2.18 1.00 20.61
C THR A 134 -2.77 1.64 21.87
N ILE A 135 -4.09 1.74 21.95
CA ILE A 135 -4.76 2.25 23.16
C ILE A 135 -4.36 1.43 24.40
N ILE A 136 -4.16 0.11 24.24
CA ILE A 136 -3.78 -0.80 25.33
C ILE A 136 -2.38 -0.45 25.87
N GLU A 137 -1.41 -0.19 25.00
CA GLU A 137 -0.06 0.23 25.43
C GLU A 137 -0.12 1.57 26.19
N GLN A 138 -0.95 2.50 25.72
CA GLN A 138 -1.15 3.79 26.37
C GLN A 138 -1.80 3.65 27.76
N GLU A 139 -2.82 2.80 27.90
CA GLU A 139 -3.47 2.51 29.19
C GLU A 139 -2.52 1.79 30.16
N LEU A 140 -1.69 0.87 29.67
CA LEU A 140 -0.66 0.21 30.49
C LEU A 140 0.36 1.18 31.07
N ASP A 141 0.80 2.17 30.29
CA ASP A 141 1.73 3.19 30.77
C ASP A 141 1.09 4.10 31.82
N VAL A 142 -0.19 4.44 31.66
CA VAL A 142 -0.95 5.20 32.67
C VAL A 142 -1.05 4.40 33.98
N ILE A 143 -1.37 3.11 33.90
CA ILE A 143 -1.45 2.24 35.09
C ILE A 143 -0.08 2.12 35.76
N LYS A 144 1.00 1.86 35.01
CA LYS A 144 2.36 1.80 35.56
C LYS A 144 2.74 3.10 36.27
N SER A 145 2.43 4.23 35.66
CA SER A 145 2.71 5.55 36.24
C SER A 145 1.93 5.79 37.54
N ALA A 146 0.67 5.33 37.62
CA ALA A 146 -0.15 5.43 38.82
C ALA A 146 0.31 4.50 39.96
N VAL A 147 0.83 3.31 39.64
CA VAL A 147 1.32 2.33 40.63
C VAL A 147 2.68 2.73 41.22
N ILE A 148 3.52 3.45 40.48
CA ILE A 148 4.84 3.91 40.94
C ILE A 148 4.74 5.17 41.82
N SER A 149 3.62 5.89 41.76
CA SER A 149 3.39 7.16 42.47
C SER A 149 2.53 7.05 43.73
N GLY A 150 2.10 5.83 44.12
CA GLY A 150 1.41 5.53 45.37
C GLY A 150 2.24 4.63 46.29
#